data_AF-A0A383VRX0-F1
#
_entry.id   AF-A0A383VRX0-F1
#
_cell.length_a   1.000
_cell.length_b   1.000
_cell.length_c   1.000
_cell.angle_alpha   90.00
_cell.angle_beta   90.00
_cell.angle_gamma   90.00
#
_symmetry.space_group_name_H-M   'P 1'
#
loop_
_entity.id
_entity.type
_entity.pdbx_description
1 polymer ?
#
loop_
_entity_poly.entity_id
_entity_poly.type
_entity_poly.pdbx_seq_one_letter_code
_entity_poly.pdbx_strand_id
1 'polypeptide(L)'
;MSKSEEQQLLLSSGACAALLPLAGQCALDYWLATLQGCPRLQPLSDKVLLVGSPSHQQQLRSWAASAGLPSSCIVTISSCTGLLQGLTAAVAAHPSLADNYVLAADAKFVLEPGTSLSRLVEAAAVRSKDTITCTVPFEGADLAQLVQVHKEDPTAANNRVTIQTDAQGLADGYTDSVLGPVAVLSPVSMGSLTHGAAAAAVAGSGMLDLGLFLQLQQQQQGRAVYSVDLPLFFSLDKEDFPLTDAFFRHYKELQRIATREAQQLAVGVECAAAARITGTIDTLMSKLQTLGAGHPPSPVRQQLIAAVNPASSSSSTNGSPAASLSGSGSRFNSSSGSGSGSSLKHMFGEFAAKYQPQLDNAAKAPVTHDYATLPCRLEHPEAWELRQKKQHPCYTTSSNDYGAKHPTGFDMPLLWTGIHGKFTNTFNGGCYRSMGLKTSVERSRVHRELDYL
;
A
#
# COMPACT_ATOMS: atom_id res chain seq x y z
N MET A 1 -9.43 -11.86 -29.81
CA MET A 1 -10.03 -11.36 -28.56
C MET A 1 -9.06 -10.40 -27.91
N SER A 2 -9.55 -9.24 -27.51
CA SER A 2 -8.77 -8.34 -26.65
C SER A 2 -8.62 -8.95 -25.25
N LYS A 3 -7.54 -8.64 -24.52
CA LYS A 3 -7.36 -9.13 -23.13
C LYS A 3 -8.54 -8.76 -22.21
N SER A 4 -9.22 -7.65 -22.50
CA SER A 4 -10.44 -7.24 -21.80
C SER A 4 -11.63 -8.16 -22.04
N GLU A 5 -11.79 -8.71 -23.25
CA GLU A 5 -12.88 -9.65 -23.56
C GLU A 5 -12.67 -10.99 -22.84
N GLU A 6 -11.44 -11.48 -22.78
CA GLU A 6 -11.09 -12.70 -22.05
C GLU A 6 -11.37 -12.55 -20.55
N GLN A 7 -11.02 -11.41 -19.97
CA GLN A 7 -11.33 -11.10 -18.56
C GLN A 7 -12.84 -11.03 -18.28
N GLN A 8 -13.62 -10.42 -19.17
CA GLN A 8 -15.08 -10.38 -19.02
C GLN A 8 -15.71 -11.77 -19.10
N LEU A 9 -15.15 -12.65 -19.93
CA LEU A 9 -15.61 -14.03 -20.07
C LEU A 9 -15.26 -14.88 -18.85
N LEU A 10 -14.09 -14.63 -18.22
CA LEU A 10 -13.75 -15.24 -16.93
C LEU A 10 -14.71 -14.79 -15.83
N LEU A 11 -15.03 -13.49 -15.76
CA LEU A 11 -15.98 -12.95 -14.77
C LEU A 11 -17.40 -13.51 -14.97
N SER A 12 -17.83 -13.78 -16.20
CA SER A 12 -19.14 -14.38 -16.46
C SER A 12 -19.18 -15.90 -16.24
N SER A 13 -18.03 -16.57 -16.31
CA SER A 13 -17.92 -18.03 -16.13
C SER A 13 -18.07 -18.52 -14.68
N GLY A 14 -18.27 -17.61 -13.72
CA GLY A 14 -18.30 -17.95 -12.29
C GLY A 14 -16.93 -18.35 -11.76
N ALA A 15 -15.84 -17.83 -12.37
CA ALA A 15 -14.49 -18.03 -11.89
C ALA A 15 -14.34 -17.56 -10.44
N CYS A 16 -13.50 -18.24 -9.67
CA CYS A 16 -13.20 -17.84 -8.31
C CYS A 16 -12.58 -16.43 -8.30
N ALA A 17 -13.21 -15.46 -7.62
CA ALA A 17 -12.74 -14.07 -7.56
C ALA A 17 -11.29 -13.98 -7.07
N ALA A 18 -10.94 -14.79 -6.07
CA ALA A 18 -9.59 -14.88 -5.51
C ALA A 18 -8.54 -15.36 -6.54
N LEU A 19 -8.97 -16.03 -7.61
CA LEU A 19 -8.09 -16.52 -8.67
C LEU A 19 -8.02 -15.62 -9.90
N LEU A 20 -8.70 -14.47 -9.87
CA LEU A 20 -8.67 -13.53 -10.99
C LEU A 20 -7.26 -12.94 -11.19
N PRO A 21 -6.84 -12.74 -12.45
CA PRO A 21 -5.51 -12.20 -12.75
C PRO A 21 -5.46 -10.68 -12.57
N LEU A 22 -4.68 -10.20 -11.61
CA LEU A 22 -4.33 -8.81 -11.37
C LEU A 22 -2.90 -8.55 -11.85
N ALA A 23 -2.70 -7.65 -12.82
CA ALA A 23 -1.40 -7.38 -13.43
C ALA A 23 -0.62 -8.63 -13.89
N GLY A 24 -1.36 -9.65 -14.32
CA GLY A 24 -0.83 -10.94 -14.76
C GLY A 24 -0.41 -11.90 -13.64
N GLN A 25 -0.76 -11.63 -12.38
CA GLN A 25 -0.59 -12.52 -11.23
C GLN A 25 -1.95 -12.83 -10.59
N CYS A 26 -2.06 -13.94 -9.88
CA CYS A 26 -3.30 -14.33 -9.25
C CYS A 26 -3.58 -13.44 -8.02
N ALA A 27 -4.83 -13.07 -7.73
CA ALA A 27 -5.12 -12.25 -6.55
C ALA A 27 -4.67 -12.92 -5.24
N LEU A 28 -4.75 -14.25 -5.14
CA LEU A 28 -4.19 -15.01 -4.02
C LEU A 28 -2.66 -14.92 -3.88
N ASP A 29 -1.91 -14.65 -4.96
CA ASP A 29 -0.46 -14.46 -4.87
C ASP A 29 -0.12 -13.20 -4.08
N TYR A 30 -0.93 -12.15 -4.23
CA TYR A 30 -0.80 -10.91 -3.44
C TYR A 30 -1.12 -11.14 -1.96
N TRP A 31 -2.14 -11.95 -1.66
CA TRP A 31 -2.43 -12.38 -0.30
C TRP A 31 -1.27 -13.18 0.28
N LEU A 32 -0.74 -14.15 -0.46
CA LEU A 32 0.37 -14.97 0.01
C LEU A 32 1.60 -14.12 0.31
N ALA A 33 1.96 -13.16 -0.55
CA ALA A 33 3.04 -12.21 -0.32
C ALA A 33 2.81 -11.35 0.95
N THR A 34 1.57 -10.90 1.16
CA THR A 34 1.18 -10.13 2.36
C THR A 34 1.32 -10.97 3.64
N LEU A 35 0.87 -12.23 3.60
CA LEU A 35 0.99 -13.17 4.73
C LEU A 35 2.45 -13.56 4.99
N GLN A 36 3.29 -13.67 3.95
CA GLN A 36 4.73 -13.93 4.06
C GLN A 36 5.45 -12.82 4.84
N GLY A 37 5.01 -11.58 4.69
CA GLY A 37 5.52 -10.43 5.46
C GLY A 37 5.21 -10.45 6.96
N CYS A 38 4.39 -11.41 7.44
CA CYS A 38 4.03 -11.51 8.85
C CYS A 38 4.74 -12.69 9.56
N PRO A 39 5.76 -12.44 10.41
CA PRO A 39 6.54 -13.51 11.05
C PRO A 39 5.70 -14.46 11.92
N ARG A 40 4.64 -13.96 12.57
CA ARG A 40 3.77 -14.76 13.45
C ARG A 40 2.95 -15.81 12.68
N LEU A 41 2.72 -15.59 11.40
CA LEU A 41 1.97 -16.51 10.54
C LEU A 41 2.86 -17.59 9.92
N GLN A 42 4.18 -17.54 10.11
CA GLN A 42 5.10 -18.56 9.57
C GLN A 42 5.15 -19.84 10.42
N PRO A 43 5.36 -21.02 9.81
CA PRO A 43 5.36 -21.29 8.37
C PRO A 43 3.93 -21.32 7.79
N LEU A 44 3.74 -20.74 6.60
CA LEU A 44 2.41 -20.67 5.97
C LEU A 44 1.88 -22.03 5.49
N SER A 45 2.77 -22.97 5.16
CA SER A 45 2.40 -24.33 4.71
C SER A 45 1.45 -25.04 5.67
N ASP A 46 1.58 -24.74 6.97
CA ASP A 46 0.89 -25.47 8.02
C ASP A 46 -0.29 -24.68 8.60
N LYS A 47 -0.38 -23.39 8.27
CA LYS A 47 -1.26 -22.42 8.95
C LYS A 47 -2.30 -21.78 8.04
N VAL A 48 -2.14 -21.85 6.72
CA VAL A 48 -3.10 -21.28 5.77
C VAL A 48 -4.19 -22.29 5.46
N LEU A 49 -5.45 -21.83 5.50
CA LEU A 49 -6.61 -22.58 5.02
C LEU A 49 -7.34 -21.76 3.96
N LEU A 50 -7.70 -22.40 2.86
CA LEU A 50 -8.52 -21.85 1.78
C LEU A 50 -9.90 -22.47 1.88
N VAL A 51 -10.91 -21.65 2.14
CA VAL A 51 -12.30 -22.10 2.20
C VAL A 51 -13.00 -21.72 0.90
N GLY A 52 -13.59 -22.70 0.23
CA GLY A 52 -14.23 -22.48 -1.06
C GLY A 52 -15.44 -23.37 -1.30
N SER A 53 -16.26 -22.98 -2.28
CA SER A 53 -17.37 -23.78 -2.76
C SER A 53 -16.88 -25.01 -3.56
N PRO A 54 -17.71 -26.04 -3.79
CA PRO A 54 -17.29 -27.24 -4.50
C PRO A 54 -16.94 -26.95 -5.97
N SER A 55 -17.57 -25.95 -6.58
CA SER A 55 -17.29 -25.54 -7.97
C SER A 55 -15.90 -24.91 -8.13
N HIS A 56 -15.35 -24.29 -7.08
CA HIS A 56 -14.03 -23.66 -7.11
C HIS A 56 -12.90 -24.56 -6.59
N GLN A 57 -13.24 -25.71 -6.01
CA GLN A 57 -12.29 -26.58 -5.31
C GLN A 57 -11.12 -27.02 -6.21
N GLN A 58 -11.39 -27.41 -7.46
CA GLN A 58 -10.34 -27.86 -8.38
C GLN A 58 -9.38 -26.73 -8.74
N GLN A 59 -9.90 -25.53 -8.98
CA GLN A 59 -9.08 -24.35 -9.30
C GLN A 59 -8.19 -23.97 -8.11
N LEU A 60 -8.76 -23.94 -6.90
CA LEU A 60 -8.01 -23.69 -5.66
C LEU A 60 -6.93 -24.75 -5.43
N ARG A 61 -7.22 -26.03 -5.69
CA ARG A 61 -6.23 -27.13 -5.61
C ARG A 61 -5.07 -26.95 -6.57
N SER A 62 -5.37 -26.58 -7.82
CA SER A 62 -4.32 -26.32 -8.81
C SER A 62 -3.44 -25.14 -8.43
N TRP A 63 -4.03 -24.05 -7.94
CA TRP A 63 -3.28 -22.89 -7.47
C TRP A 63 -2.44 -23.23 -6.23
N ALA A 64 -3.03 -23.87 -5.22
CA ALA A 64 -2.34 -24.25 -3.98
C ALA A 64 -1.13 -25.15 -4.27
N ALA A 65 -1.27 -26.13 -5.18
CA ALA A 65 -0.15 -26.97 -5.60
C ALA A 65 0.97 -26.16 -6.26
N SER A 66 0.63 -25.18 -7.12
CA SER A 66 1.62 -24.29 -7.75
C SER A 66 2.31 -23.36 -6.75
N ALA A 67 1.62 -22.97 -5.69
CA ALA A 67 2.14 -22.14 -4.59
C ALA A 67 2.92 -22.94 -3.53
N GLY A 68 3.02 -24.27 -3.66
CA GLY A 68 3.69 -25.13 -2.68
C GLY A 68 2.90 -25.33 -1.38
N LEU A 69 1.59 -25.08 -1.38
CA LEU A 69 0.71 -25.33 -0.24
C LEU A 69 0.17 -26.77 -0.27
N PRO A 70 0.02 -27.43 0.88
CA PRO A 70 -0.47 -28.80 0.93
C PRO A 70 -1.95 -28.86 0.54
N SER A 71 -2.37 -29.95 -0.10
CA SER A 71 -3.80 -30.14 -0.47
C SER A 71 -4.76 -30.13 0.72
N SER A 72 -4.25 -30.40 1.93
CA SER A 72 -5.00 -30.31 3.19
C SER A 72 -5.39 -28.89 3.58
N CYS A 73 -4.83 -27.86 2.95
CA CYS A 73 -5.21 -26.48 3.23
C CYS A 73 -6.62 -26.13 2.69
N ILE A 74 -7.22 -26.97 1.85
CA ILE A 74 -8.48 -26.65 1.16
C ILE A 74 -9.66 -27.26 1.90
N VAL A 75 -10.50 -26.38 2.44
CA VAL A 75 -11.77 -26.73 3.08
C VAL A 75 -12.90 -26.44 2.10
N THR A 76 -13.76 -27.43 1.87
CA THR A 76 -14.86 -27.34 0.91
C THR A 76 -16.19 -27.26 1.64
N ILE A 77 -17.03 -26.31 1.24
CA ILE A 77 -18.29 -26.01 1.91
C ILE A 77 -19.40 -25.94 0.88
N SER A 78 -20.63 -26.33 1.23
CA SER A 78 -21.75 -26.40 0.27
C SER A 78 -22.07 -25.04 -0.36
N SER A 79 -21.94 -23.96 0.41
CA SER A 79 -22.15 -22.58 0.00
C SER A 79 -21.24 -21.67 0.83
N CYS A 80 -20.58 -20.71 0.19
CA CYS A 80 -19.79 -19.68 0.85
C CYS A 80 -20.39 -18.31 0.55
N THR A 81 -21.30 -17.85 1.39
CA THR A 81 -21.96 -16.55 1.21
C THR A 81 -21.22 -15.40 1.89
N GLY A 82 -20.37 -15.69 2.88
CA GLY A 82 -19.62 -14.69 3.63
C GLY A 82 -18.45 -15.25 4.44
N LEU A 83 -17.71 -14.34 5.08
CA LEU A 83 -16.47 -14.64 5.77
C LEU A 83 -16.73 -15.49 7.03
N LEU A 84 -17.81 -15.20 7.77
CA LEU A 84 -18.15 -15.94 8.99
C LEU A 84 -18.56 -17.39 8.67
N GLN A 85 -19.31 -17.61 7.59
CA GLN A 85 -19.69 -18.96 7.17
C GLN A 85 -18.45 -19.78 6.77
N GLY A 86 -17.54 -19.18 6.01
CA GLY A 86 -16.27 -19.80 5.66
C GLY A 86 -15.44 -20.15 6.91
N LEU A 87 -15.37 -19.24 7.87
CA LEU A 87 -14.67 -19.46 9.13
C LEU A 87 -15.31 -20.56 9.98
N THR A 88 -16.64 -20.62 10.04
CA THR A 88 -17.38 -21.67 10.76
C THR A 88 -17.04 -23.04 10.21
N ALA A 89 -17.01 -23.17 8.89
CA ALA A 89 -16.66 -24.42 8.25
C ALA A 89 -15.19 -24.78 8.41
N ALA A 90 -14.28 -23.79 8.41
CA ALA A 90 -12.87 -24.02 8.73
C ALA A 90 -12.69 -24.57 10.15
N VAL A 91 -13.39 -24.02 11.14
CA VAL A 91 -13.39 -24.52 12.53
C VAL A 91 -13.99 -25.92 12.61
N ALA A 92 -15.06 -26.20 11.87
CA ALA A 92 -15.65 -27.54 11.82
C ALA A 92 -14.68 -28.58 11.21
N ALA A 93 -13.92 -28.20 10.17
CA ALA A 93 -12.90 -29.06 9.56
C ALA A 93 -11.64 -29.19 10.43
N HIS A 94 -11.28 -28.13 11.17
CA HIS A 94 -10.09 -28.06 12.01
C HIS A 94 -10.45 -27.49 13.39
N PRO A 95 -10.96 -28.32 14.32
CA PRO A 95 -11.41 -27.86 15.64
C PRO A 95 -10.32 -27.15 16.47
N SER A 96 -9.04 -27.46 16.23
CA SER A 96 -7.91 -26.79 16.88
C SER A 96 -7.84 -25.28 16.60
N LEU A 97 -8.52 -24.78 15.56
CA LEU A 97 -8.63 -23.34 15.31
C LEU A 97 -9.39 -22.60 16.42
N ALA A 98 -10.30 -23.28 17.13
CA ALA A 98 -11.08 -22.68 18.21
C ALA A 98 -10.20 -22.18 19.37
N ASP A 99 -9.07 -22.85 19.61
CA ASP A 99 -8.15 -22.53 20.70
C ASP A 99 -7.07 -21.51 20.33
N ASN A 100 -7.08 -21.02 19.09
CA ASN A 100 -6.02 -20.16 18.54
C ASN A 100 -6.55 -18.79 18.08
N TYR A 101 -5.63 -17.85 17.91
CA TYR A 101 -5.94 -16.62 17.16
C TYR A 101 -6.03 -16.96 15.68
N VAL A 102 -7.12 -16.55 15.04
CA VAL A 102 -7.33 -16.80 13.61
C VAL A 102 -7.41 -15.48 12.87
N LEU A 103 -6.50 -15.30 11.91
CA LEU A 103 -6.62 -14.24 10.91
C LEU A 103 -7.53 -14.74 9.79
N ALA A 104 -8.68 -14.10 9.63
CA ALA A 104 -9.65 -14.36 8.59
C ALA A 104 -9.64 -13.19 7.59
N ALA A 105 -9.64 -13.51 6.30
CA ALA A 105 -9.66 -12.53 5.22
C ALA A 105 -10.67 -12.96 4.15
N ASP A 106 -11.46 -12.01 3.64
CA ASP A 106 -12.33 -12.24 2.50
C ASP A 106 -11.54 -12.06 1.19
N ALA A 107 -11.31 -13.18 0.50
CA ALA A 107 -10.55 -13.22 -0.75
C ALA A 107 -11.31 -12.65 -1.97
N LYS A 108 -12.54 -12.15 -1.79
CA LYS A 108 -13.19 -11.24 -2.75
C LYS A 108 -12.55 -9.86 -2.79
N PHE A 109 -11.73 -9.53 -1.79
CA PHE A 109 -10.96 -8.30 -1.76
C PHE A 109 -9.47 -8.61 -1.90
N VAL A 110 -8.72 -7.61 -2.33
CA VAL A 110 -7.26 -7.63 -2.33
C VAL A 110 -6.75 -6.37 -1.66
N LEU A 111 -5.69 -6.51 -0.86
CA LEU A 111 -5.05 -5.39 -0.17
C LEU A 111 -4.11 -4.64 -1.11
N GLU A 112 -3.85 -3.36 -0.82
CA GLU A 112 -2.77 -2.65 -1.48
C GLU A 112 -1.44 -3.41 -1.30
N PRO A 113 -0.64 -3.60 -2.37
CA PRO A 113 0.66 -4.25 -2.25
C PRO A 113 1.58 -3.54 -1.25
N GLY A 114 2.22 -4.32 -0.38
CA GLY A 114 3.06 -3.81 0.70
C GLY A 114 2.31 -3.55 2.01
N THR A 115 0.98 -3.73 2.03
CA THR A 115 0.21 -3.73 3.27
C THR A 115 0.77 -4.76 4.25
N SER A 116 1.10 -4.33 5.46
CA SER A 116 1.62 -5.22 6.51
C SER A 116 0.51 -5.60 7.49
N LEU A 117 0.25 -6.90 7.62
CA LEU A 117 -0.69 -7.45 8.60
C LEU A 117 -0.06 -7.69 9.97
N SER A 118 1.26 -7.48 10.13
CA SER A 118 1.97 -7.72 11.39
C SER A 118 1.40 -6.90 12.54
N ARG A 119 1.11 -5.61 12.31
CA ARG A 119 0.52 -4.74 13.32
C ARG A 119 -0.86 -5.22 13.75
N LEU A 120 -1.69 -5.70 12.82
CA LEU A 120 -3.03 -6.22 13.11
C LEU A 120 -2.95 -7.48 13.98
N VAL A 121 -2.08 -8.43 13.61
CA VAL A 121 -1.86 -9.68 14.34
C VAL A 121 -1.28 -9.43 15.72
N GLU A 122 -0.29 -8.53 15.83
CA GLU A 122 0.33 -8.16 17.10
C GLU A 122 -0.64 -7.44 18.02
N ALA A 123 -1.45 -6.52 17.49
CA ALA A 123 -2.49 -5.82 18.23
C ALA A 123 -3.47 -6.81 18.88
N ALA A 124 -3.94 -7.80 18.13
CA ALA A 124 -4.85 -8.82 18.64
C ALA A 124 -4.18 -9.71 19.70
N ALA A 125 -2.96 -10.18 19.43
CA ALA A 125 -2.22 -11.07 20.32
C ALA A 125 -1.86 -10.40 21.65
N VAL A 126 -1.34 -9.16 21.62
CA VAL A 126 -0.92 -8.42 22.83
C VAL A 126 -2.11 -8.08 23.71
N ARG A 127 -3.24 -7.67 23.12
CA ARG A 127 -4.45 -7.30 23.89
C ARG A 127 -5.26 -8.50 24.34
N SER A 128 -5.05 -9.64 23.69
CA SER A 128 -5.92 -10.80 23.78
C SER A 128 -7.39 -10.48 23.46
N LYS A 129 -7.61 -9.69 22.40
CA LYS A 129 -8.92 -9.21 21.95
C LYS A 129 -9.06 -9.35 20.44
N ASP A 130 -10.30 -9.35 19.97
CA ASP A 130 -10.58 -9.31 18.54
C ASP A 130 -10.12 -7.98 17.97
N THR A 131 -9.46 -8.04 16.82
CA THR A 131 -9.00 -6.84 16.12
C THR A 131 -9.42 -6.92 14.66
N ILE A 132 -10.13 -5.90 14.19
CA ILE A 132 -10.61 -5.80 12.81
C ILE A 132 -9.81 -4.74 12.05
N THR A 133 -9.89 -4.80 10.72
CA THR A 133 -9.49 -3.67 9.88
C THR A 133 -10.67 -2.73 9.66
N CYS A 134 -10.39 -1.44 9.47
CA CYS A 134 -11.40 -0.48 9.03
C CYS A 134 -10.84 0.46 7.95
N THR A 135 -11.73 0.96 7.09
CA THR A 135 -11.43 1.98 6.08
C THR A 135 -12.47 3.08 6.12
N VAL A 136 -12.15 4.23 5.55
CA VAL A 136 -13.16 5.24 5.22
C VAL A 136 -13.81 4.83 3.90
N PRO A 137 -15.14 4.67 3.83
CA PRO A 137 -15.84 4.40 2.58
C PRO A 137 -15.80 5.61 1.64
N PHE A 138 -16.01 5.42 0.34
CA PHE A 138 -16.11 6.53 -0.60
C PHE A 138 -17.35 7.39 -0.31
N GLU A 139 -17.25 8.71 -0.56
CA GLU A 139 -18.40 9.62 -0.49
C GLU A 139 -19.54 9.10 -1.39
N GLY A 140 -20.74 8.99 -0.83
CA GLY A 140 -21.91 8.47 -1.52
C GLY A 140 -22.06 6.94 -1.51
N ALA A 141 -21.17 6.19 -0.85
CA ALA A 141 -21.37 4.75 -0.67
C ALA A 141 -22.61 4.46 0.18
N ASP A 142 -23.41 3.47 -0.21
CA ASP A 142 -24.61 3.05 0.52
C ASP A 142 -24.22 2.32 1.82
N LEU A 143 -24.43 2.99 2.96
CA LEU A 143 -24.09 2.45 4.27
C LEU A 143 -24.97 1.25 4.66
N ALA A 144 -26.13 1.06 4.02
CA ALA A 144 -27.00 -0.09 4.31
C ALA A 144 -26.38 -1.43 3.88
N GLN A 145 -25.36 -1.39 3.03
CA GLN A 145 -24.65 -2.58 2.54
C GLN A 145 -23.33 -2.80 3.28
N LEU A 146 -22.97 -1.90 4.20
CA LEU A 146 -21.68 -1.87 4.89
C LEU A 146 -21.89 -2.02 6.39
N VAL A 147 -20.86 -2.52 7.07
CA VAL A 147 -20.82 -2.55 8.54
C VAL A 147 -20.12 -1.29 9.02
N GLN A 148 -20.86 -0.38 9.66
CA GLN A 148 -20.28 0.85 10.21
C GLN A 148 -19.53 0.54 11.51
N VAL A 149 -18.39 1.21 11.67
CA VAL A 149 -17.45 1.04 12.78
C VAL A 149 -17.23 2.40 13.43
N HIS A 150 -17.78 2.59 14.63
CA HIS A 150 -17.63 3.82 15.39
C HIS A 150 -16.40 3.75 16.29
N LYS A 151 -15.40 4.60 16.05
CA LYS A 151 -14.17 4.69 16.86
C LYS A 151 -14.42 5.53 18.11
N GLU A 152 -14.08 5.02 19.30
CA GLU A 152 -14.22 5.76 20.56
C GLU A 152 -13.33 7.03 20.59
N ASP A 153 -12.13 6.95 20.04
CA ASP A 153 -11.21 8.07 19.86
C ASP A 153 -10.63 8.02 18.44
N PRO A 154 -11.04 8.87 17.50
CA PRO A 154 -10.56 8.80 16.12
C PRO A 154 -9.06 9.12 15.98
N THR A 155 -8.42 9.69 17.00
CA THR A 155 -7.00 10.07 16.96
C THR A 155 -6.06 8.96 17.43
N ALA A 156 -6.56 7.98 18.17
CA ALA A 156 -5.75 6.89 18.65
C ALA A 156 -5.45 5.90 17.52
N ALA A 157 -4.24 5.34 17.56
CA ALA A 157 -3.74 4.47 16.50
C ALA A 157 -4.33 3.05 16.57
N ASN A 158 -5.01 2.71 17.65
CA ASN A 158 -5.67 1.43 17.88
C ASN A 158 -6.93 1.69 18.69
N ASN A 159 -8.06 1.80 17.99
CA ASN A 159 -9.28 2.29 18.59
C ASN A 159 -10.10 1.14 19.09
N ARG A 160 -10.63 1.28 20.30
CA ARG A 160 -11.80 0.49 20.67
C ARG A 160 -12.96 1.00 19.82
N VAL A 161 -13.73 0.07 19.28
CA VAL A 161 -14.79 0.40 18.34
C VAL A 161 -16.12 -0.19 18.76
N THR A 162 -17.21 0.47 18.37
CA THR A 162 -18.57 -0.07 18.42
C THR A 162 -19.03 -0.41 17.01
N ILE A 163 -19.59 -1.60 16.82
CA ILE A 163 -20.00 -2.10 15.52
C ILE A 163 -21.50 -1.91 15.34
N GLN A 164 -21.90 -1.41 14.17
CA GLN A 164 -23.29 -1.16 13.81
C GLN A 164 -23.58 -1.74 12.42
N THR A 165 -24.54 -2.65 12.33
CA THR A 165 -24.93 -3.31 11.06
C THR A 165 -26.22 -2.78 10.45
N ASP A 166 -26.94 -1.89 11.13
CA ASP A 166 -28.20 -1.29 10.71
C ASP A 166 -28.04 0.17 10.28
N ALA A 167 -26.82 0.56 9.91
CA ALA A 167 -26.53 1.89 9.41
C ALA A 167 -27.34 2.17 8.13
N GLN A 168 -27.87 3.38 8.01
CA GLN A 168 -28.61 3.84 6.84
C GLN A 168 -28.03 5.15 6.35
N GLY A 169 -28.17 5.41 5.05
CA GLY A 169 -27.74 6.66 4.43
C GLY A 169 -26.53 6.48 3.53
N LEU A 170 -25.95 7.61 3.14
CA LEU A 170 -24.79 7.67 2.27
C LEU A 170 -23.57 8.10 3.07
N ALA A 171 -22.45 7.46 2.83
CA ALA A 171 -21.17 7.80 3.45
C ALA A 171 -20.75 9.23 3.11
N ASP A 172 -20.21 9.94 4.11
CA ASP A 172 -19.68 11.30 3.93
C ASP A 172 -18.29 11.35 3.29
N GLY A 173 -17.55 10.24 3.30
CA GLY A 173 -16.20 10.12 2.76
C GLY A 173 -15.08 10.64 3.67
N TYR A 174 -15.38 11.04 4.91
CA TYR A 174 -14.41 11.65 5.83
C TYR A 174 -14.47 11.09 7.25
N THR A 175 -15.66 10.99 7.84
CA THR A 175 -15.82 10.62 9.25
C THR A 175 -16.30 9.18 9.41
N ASP A 176 -17.03 8.67 8.42
CA ASP A 176 -17.49 7.30 8.44
C ASP A 176 -16.31 6.32 8.37
N SER A 177 -16.38 5.27 9.18
CA SER A 177 -15.47 4.13 9.09
C SER A 177 -16.29 2.87 8.92
N VAL A 178 -15.87 2.00 8.02
CA VAL A 178 -16.53 0.73 7.74
C VAL A 178 -15.57 -0.43 7.94
N LEU A 179 -16.13 -1.61 8.22
CA LEU A 179 -15.39 -2.85 8.43
C LEU A 179 -14.60 -3.22 7.16
N GLY A 180 -13.29 -3.40 7.31
CA GLY A 180 -12.40 -3.86 6.25
C GLY A 180 -12.40 -5.40 6.11
N PRO A 181 -11.80 -5.94 5.04
CA PRO A 181 -11.94 -7.35 4.65
C PRO A 181 -11.12 -8.32 5.51
N VAL A 182 -10.39 -7.84 6.54
CA VAL A 182 -9.53 -8.67 7.40
C VAL A 182 -9.90 -8.48 8.86
N ALA A 183 -9.98 -9.60 9.58
CA ALA A 183 -10.16 -9.63 11.02
C ALA A 183 -9.25 -10.68 11.66
N VAL A 184 -8.81 -10.41 12.89
CA VAL A 184 -8.14 -11.36 13.76
C VAL A 184 -9.04 -11.63 14.95
N LEU A 185 -9.55 -12.85 15.04
CA LEU A 185 -10.43 -13.28 16.11
C LEU A 185 -9.63 -13.99 17.21
N SER A 186 -9.96 -13.66 18.45
CA SER A 186 -9.38 -14.28 19.64
C SER A 186 -9.93 -15.69 19.87
N PRO A 187 -9.19 -16.58 20.56
CA PRO A 187 -9.64 -17.94 20.87
C PRO A 187 -11.04 -17.98 21.50
N VAL A 188 -11.36 -17.01 22.36
CA VAL A 188 -12.67 -17.00 23.03
C VAL A 188 -13.82 -16.61 22.07
N SER A 189 -13.57 -15.74 21.09
CA SER A 189 -14.56 -15.44 20.05
C SER A 189 -14.69 -16.59 19.08
N MET A 190 -13.58 -17.26 18.76
CA MET A 190 -13.57 -18.51 17.98
C MET A 190 -14.38 -19.62 18.66
N GLY A 191 -14.26 -19.78 19.99
CA GLY A 191 -15.07 -20.72 20.76
C GLY A 191 -16.57 -20.40 20.74
N SER A 192 -16.94 -19.11 20.70
CA SER A 192 -18.34 -18.67 20.59
C SER A 192 -18.92 -18.87 19.18
N LEU A 193 -18.07 -19.03 18.17
CA LEU A 193 -18.47 -19.08 16.77
C LEU A 193 -19.32 -20.32 16.45
N THR A 194 -19.05 -21.46 17.11
CA THR A 194 -19.84 -22.69 16.97
C THR A 194 -21.29 -22.54 17.45
N HIS A 195 -21.53 -21.68 18.44
CA HIS A 195 -22.85 -21.41 18.98
C HIS A 195 -23.55 -20.23 18.27
N GLY A 196 -22.79 -19.22 17.86
CA GLY A 196 -23.31 -17.97 17.28
C GLY A 196 -23.48 -17.99 15.76
N ALA A 197 -22.76 -18.83 15.03
CA ALA A 197 -22.77 -18.83 13.56
C ALA A 197 -24.15 -19.13 12.96
N ALA A 198 -24.97 -19.97 13.62
CA ALA A 198 -26.30 -20.28 13.14
C ALA A 198 -27.24 -19.05 13.13
N ALA A 199 -27.08 -18.14 14.09
CA ALA A 199 -27.88 -16.91 14.16
C ALA A 199 -27.42 -15.87 13.13
N ALA A 200 -26.10 -15.74 12.92
CA ALA A 200 -25.54 -14.76 12.00
C ALA A 200 -25.65 -15.18 10.52
N ALA A 201 -25.61 -16.48 10.22
CA ALA A 201 -25.66 -17.01 8.84
C ALA A 201 -26.99 -16.73 8.11
N VAL A 202 -28.06 -16.37 8.84
CA VAL A 202 -29.37 -16.06 8.25
C VAL A 202 -29.45 -14.60 7.77
N ALA A 203 -28.58 -13.73 8.27
CA ALA A 203 -28.81 -12.28 8.22
C ALA A 203 -28.12 -11.53 7.07
N GLY A 204 -27.16 -12.10 6.35
CA GLY A 204 -26.49 -11.36 5.27
C GLY A 204 -25.44 -12.13 4.48
N SER A 205 -25.01 -11.53 3.35
CA SER A 205 -23.87 -11.98 2.55
C SER A 205 -22.65 -11.08 2.79
N GLY A 206 -21.45 -11.64 2.64
CA GLY A 206 -20.19 -10.88 2.76
C GLY A 206 -19.90 -10.44 4.19
N MET A 207 -19.35 -9.23 4.37
CA MET A 207 -18.86 -8.73 5.66
C MET A 207 -19.93 -8.44 6.72
N LEU A 208 -21.21 -8.35 6.31
CA LEU A 208 -22.34 -8.15 7.22
C LEU A 208 -22.47 -9.30 8.23
N ASP A 209 -22.15 -10.53 7.83
CA ASP A 209 -22.22 -11.70 8.73
C ASP A 209 -21.24 -11.58 9.90
N LEU A 210 -20.01 -11.17 9.62
CA LEU A 210 -18.96 -10.91 10.60
C LEU A 210 -19.31 -9.70 11.45
N GLY A 211 -19.82 -8.62 10.85
CA GLY A 211 -20.27 -7.44 11.58
C GLY A 211 -21.33 -7.77 12.63
N LEU A 212 -22.35 -8.54 12.24
CA LEU A 212 -23.43 -8.94 13.14
C LEU A 212 -22.91 -9.86 14.25
N PHE A 213 -22.05 -10.82 13.91
CA PHE A 213 -21.41 -11.67 14.90
C PHE A 213 -20.63 -10.85 15.93
N LEU A 214 -19.80 -9.92 15.49
CA LEU A 214 -19.01 -9.08 16.39
C LEU A 214 -19.90 -8.16 17.22
N GLN A 215 -20.93 -7.55 16.64
CA GLN A 215 -21.90 -6.74 17.38
C GLN A 215 -22.60 -7.56 18.49
N LEU A 216 -23.01 -8.79 18.19
CA LEU A 216 -23.57 -9.71 19.19
C LEU A 216 -22.57 -10.05 20.30
N GLN A 217 -21.30 -10.28 19.96
CA GLN A 217 -20.23 -10.50 20.95
C GLN A 217 -20.04 -9.27 21.86
N GLN A 218 -20.12 -8.06 21.31
CA GLN A 218 -20.02 -6.82 22.09
C GLN A 218 -21.21 -6.68 23.05
N GLN A 219 -22.44 -6.90 22.57
CA GLN A 219 -23.66 -6.72 23.35
C GLN A 219 -23.85 -7.79 24.42
N GLN A 220 -23.64 -9.07 24.09
CA GLN A 220 -23.92 -10.17 25.02
C GLN A 220 -22.79 -10.43 26.00
N GLN A 221 -21.54 -10.23 25.59
CA GLN A 221 -20.37 -10.60 26.40
C GLN A 221 -19.56 -9.40 26.88
N GLY A 222 -19.96 -8.16 26.53
CA GLY A 222 -19.22 -6.95 26.87
C GLY A 222 -17.81 -6.92 26.28
N ARG A 223 -17.58 -7.65 25.18
CA ARG A 223 -16.26 -7.79 24.59
C ARG A 223 -15.83 -6.53 23.86
N ALA A 224 -14.64 -6.04 24.19
CA ALA A 224 -14.02 -4.98 23.42
C ALA A 224 -13.49 -5.54 22.09
N VAL A 225 -13.83 -4.85 21.00
CA VAL A 225 -13.24 -5.07 19.67
C VAL A 225 -12.39 -3.85 19.38
N TYR A 226 -11.21 -4.08 18.79
CA TYR A 226 -10.31 -3.02 18.37
C TYR A 226 -10.25 -2.93 16.86
N SER A 227 -9.94 -1.75 16.33
CA SER A 227 -9.69 -1.58 14.91
C SER A 227 -8.27 -1.09 14.62
N VAL A 228 -7.78 -1.47 13.44
CA VAL A 228 -6.58 -0.94 12.80
C VAL A 228 -6.98 -0.37 11.45
N ASP A 229 -6.55 0.86 11.18
CA ASP A 229 -6.82 1.50 9.90
C ASP A 229 -6.05 0.80 8.78
N LEU A 230 -6.80 0.44 7.75
CA LEU A 230 -6.29 -0.15 6.53
C LEU A 230 -6.24 0.94 5.46
N PRO A 231 -5.08 1.19 4.81
CA PRO A 231 -4.94 2.31 3.90
C PRO A 231 -5.88 2.22 2.70
N LEU A 232 -5.91 1.04 2.06
CA LEU A 232 -6.71 0.78 0.87
C LEU A 232 -6.88 -0.72 0.65
N PHE A 233 -8.05 -1.11 0.17
CA PHE A 233 -8.31 -2.43 -0.39
C PHE A 233 -9.24 -2.28 -1.59
N PHE A 234 -9.28 -3.31 -2.43
CA PHE A 234 -10.02 -3.29 -3.67
C PHE A 234 -10.96 -4.48 -3.75
N SER A 235 -12.19 -4.26 -4.20
CA SER A 235 -13.10 -5.35 -4.53
C SER A 235 -12.67 -6.01 -5.85
N LEU A 236 -12.86 -7.33 -5.91
CA LEU A 236 -12.72 -8.15 -7.11
C LEU A 236 -14.09 -8.46 -7.74
N ASP A 237 -15.13 -7.75 -7.32
CA ASP A 237 -16.43 -7.78 -7.96
C ASP A 237 -16.32 -7.31 -9.42
N LYS A 238 -17.26 -7.79 -10.25
CA LYS A 238 -17.25 -7.57 -11.70
C LYS A 238 -17.16 -6.09 -12.09
N GLU A 239 -17.76 -5.21 -11.30
CA GLU A 239 -17.83 -3.77 -11.56
C GLU A 239 -16.50 -3.06 -11.25
N ASP A 240 -15.83 -3.46 -10.16
CA ASP A 240 -14.60 -2.83 -9.68
C ASP A 240 -13.33 -3.47 -10.25
N PHE A 241 -13.41 -4.72 -10.70
CA PHE A 241 -12.25 -5.48 -11.18
C PHE A 241 -11.40 -4.74 -12.24
N PRO A 242 -11.95 -4.06 -13.26
CA PRO A 242 -11.13 -3.32 -14.22
C PRO A 242 -10.29 -2.20 -13.60
N LEU A 243 -10.84 -1.52 -12.58
CA LEU A 243 -10.13 -0.48 -11.84
C LEU A 243 -9.04 -1.11 -10.96
N THR A 244 -9.37 -2.19 -10.27
CA THR A 244 -8.43 -2.96 -9.46
C THR A 244 -7.25 -3.44 -10.32
N ASP A 245 -7.49 -4.12 -11.44
CA ASP A 245 -6.41 -4.58 -12.33
C ASP A 245 -5.57 -3.42 -12.90
N ALA A 246 -6.20 -2.28 -13.24
CA ALA A 246 -5.47 -1.09 -13.69
C ALA A 246 -4.52 -0.54 -12.60
N PHE A 247 -4.98 -0.47 -11.35
CA PHE A 247 -4.17 -0.06 -10.21
C PHE A 247 -2.95 -0.99 -10.02
N PHE A 248 -3.17 -2.31 -10.01
CA PHE A 248 -2.09 -3.28 -9.82
C PHE A 248 -1.08 -3.28 -10.98
N ARG A 249 -1.53 -3.04 -12.22
CA ARG A 249 -0.61 -2.88 -13.38
C ARG A 249 0.26 -1.64 -13.23
N HIS A 250 -0.33 -0.52 -12.82
CA HIS A 250 0.41 0.70 -12.56
C HIS A 250 1.43 0.51 -11.44
N TYR A 251 1.02 -0.10 -10.33
CA TYR A 251 1.89 -0.42 -9.21
C TYR A 251 3.09 -1.30 -9.63
N LYS A 252 2.84 -2.35 -10.42
CA LYS A 252 3.90 -3.24 -10.93
C LYS A 252 4.88 -2.51 -11.86
N GLU A 253 4.39 -1.57 -12.66
CA GLU A 253 5.26 -0.73 -13.49
C GLU A 253 6.13 0.20 -12.63
N LEU A 254 5.57 0.82 -11.59
CA LEU A 254 6.34 1.61 -10.63
C LEU A 254 7.42 0.78 -9.94
N GLN A 255 7.11 -0.44 -9.50
CA GLN A 255 8.11 -1.37 -8.94
C GLN A 255 9.22 -1.70 -9.95
N ARG A 256 8.88 -1.90 -11.22
CA ARG A 256 9.85 -2.16 -12.29
C ARG A 256 10.80 -0.98 -12.49
N ILE A 257 10.26 0.24 -12.49
CA ILE A 257 11.05 1.48 -12.59
C ILE A 257 11.97 1.60 -11.38
N ALA A 258 11.44 1.49 -10.16
CA ALA A 258 12.21 1.57 -8.93
C ALA A 258 13.34 0.52 -8.86
N THR A 259 13.07 -0.71 -9.32
CA THR A 259 14.09 -1.77 -9.38
C THR A 259 15.20 -1.45 -10.37
N ARG A 260 14.87 -0.87 -11.54
CA ARG A 260 15.87 -0.45 -12.53
C ARG A 260 16.73 0.69 -12.01
N GLU A 261 16.13 1.67 -11.35
CA GLU A 261 16.86 2.78 -10.74
C GLU A 261 17.79 2.28 -9.62
N ALA A 262 17.30 1.38 -8.76
CA ALA A 262 18.13 0.75 -7.73
C ALA A 262 19.30 -0.04 -8.33
N GLN A 263 19.08 -0.77 -9.42
CA GLN A 263 20.15 -1.48 -10.15
C GLN A 263 21.17 -0.51 -10.77
N GLN A 264 20.71 0.60 -11.37
CA GLN A 264 21.60 1.62 -11.92
C GLN A 264 22.44 2.30 -10.84
N LEU A 265 21.85 2.60 -9.68
CA LEU A 265 22.58 3.14 -8.53
C LEU A 265 23.58 2.15 -7.96
N ALA A 266 23.23 0.86 -7.86
CA ALA A 266 24.16 -0.18 -7.41
C ALA A 266 25.39 -0.28 -8.32
N VAL A 267 25.19 -0.28 -9.65
CA VAL A 267 26.27 -0.26 -10.63
C VAL A 267 27.10 1.02 -10.50
N GLY A 268 26.46 2.18 -10.29
CA GLY A 268 27.15 3.46 -10.09
C GLY A 268 28.03 3.46 -8.83
N VAL A 269 27.53 2.92 -7.71
CA VAL A 269 28.27 2.79 -6.45
C VAL A 269 29.44 1.81 -6.60
N GLU A 270 29.24 0.68 -7.27
CA GLU A 270 30.33 -0.25 -7.56
C GLU A 270 31.41 0.36 -8.47
N CYS A 271 31.01 1.13 -9.49
CA CYS A 271 31.94 1.87 -10.33
C CYS A 271 32.72 2.94 -9.54
N ALA A 272 32.03 3.67 -8.65
CA ALA A 272 32.66 4.68 -7.80
C ALA A 272 33.57 4.05 -6.73
N ALA A 273 33.18 2.90 -6.16
CA ALA A 273 33.99 2.15 -5.20
C ALA A 273 35.23 1.54 -5.90
N ALA A 274 35.08 1.00 -7.11
CA ALA A 274 36.21 0.53 -7.92
C ALA A 274 37.17 1.68 -8.24
N ALA A 275 36.66 2.85 -8.63
CA ALA A 275 37.47 4.04 -8.88
C ALA A 275 38.21 4.54 -7.63
N ARG A 276 37.65 4.39 -6.42
CA ARG A 276 38.33 4.72 -5.15
C ARG A 276 39.39 3.70 -4.76
N ILE A 277 39.19 2.41 -5.05
CA ILE A 277 40.13 1.33 -4.69
C ILE A 277 41.32 1.29 -5.65
N THR A 278 41.14 1.64 -6.92
CA THR A 278 42.23 1.76 -7.89
C THR A 278 42.52 3.24 -8.17
N GLY A 279 43.39 3.84 -7.37
CA GLY A 279 43.87 5.22 -7.52
C GLY A 279 44.68 5.52 -8.81
N THR A 280 44.46 4.78 -9.90
CA THR A 280 44.96 5.09 -11.25
C THR A 280 44.03 4.43 -12.28
N ILE A 281 43.38 5.25 -13.10
CA ILE A 281 42.51 4.86 -14.23
C ILE A 281 43.20 3.84 -15.15
N ASP A 282 44.54 3.92 -15.27
CA ASP A 282 45.36 3.02 -16.09
C ASP A 282 45.35 1.57 -15.62
N THR A 283 45.26 1.33 -14.31
CA THR A 283 45.23 -0.03 -13.74
C THR A 283 43.87 -0.71 -13.97
N LEU A 284 42.79 0.07 -13.99
CA LEU A 284 41.44 -0.41 -14.26
C LEU A 284 41.27 -0.77 -15.75
N MET A 285 41.81 0.06 -16.65
CA MET A 285 41.82 -0.22 -18.10
C MET A 285 42.68 -1.45 -18.45
N SER A 286 43.83 -1.62 -17.79
CA SER A 286 44.69 -2.81 -17.92
C SER A 286 44.00 -4.10 -17.42
N LYS A 287 43.29 -4.05 -16.29
CA LYS A 287 42.52 -5.21 -15.78
C LYS A 287 41.29 -5.55 -16.62
N LEU A 288 40.58 -4.55 -17.14
CA LEU A 288 39.45 -4.77 -18.06
C LEU A 288 39.89 -5.33 -19.41
N GLN A 289 41.11 -5.04 -19.87
CA GLN A 289 41.69 -5.63 -21.08
C GLN A 289 42.17 -7.06 -20.85
N THR A 290 42.78 -7.36 -19.69
CA THR A 290 43.32 -8.69 -19.38
C THR A 290 42.26 -9.72 -19.00
N LEU A 291 41.14 -9.31 -18.37
CA LEU A 291 40.00 -10.20 -18.08
C LEU A 291 39.16 -10.56 -19.33
N GLY A 292 39.55 -10.11 -20.52
CA GLY A 292 38.75 -10.21 -21.75
C GLY A 292 39.21 -11.20 -22.81
N ALA A 293 40.34 -11.88 -22.65
CA ALA A 293 40.99 -12.58 -23.77
C ALA A 293 40.31 -13.90 -24.24
N GLY A 294 39.08 -14.21 -23.82
CA GLY A 294 38.42 -15.48 -24.18
C GLY A 294 36.90 -15.49 -24.36
N HIS A 295 36.18 -14.38 -24.14
CA HIS A 295 34.71 -14.35 -24.28
C HIS A 295 34.19 -13.04 -24.87
N PRO A 296 33.14 -13.09 -25.73
CA PRO A 296 32.54 -11.89 -26.32
C PRO A 296 31.98 -10.99 -25.20
N PRO A 297 32.19 -9.67 -25.28
CA PRO A 297 31.83 -8.75 -24.20
C PRO A 297 30.31 -8.65 -24.05
N SER A 298 29.82 -8.76 -22.81
CA SER A 298 28.41 -8.51 -22.47
C SER A 298 28.01 -7.07 -22.83
N PRO A 299 26.72 -6.81 -23.12
CA PRO A 299 26.24 -5.46 -23.49
C PRO A 299 26.52 -4.41 -22.41
N VAL A 300 26.56 -4.79 -21.13
CA VAL A 300 26.92 -3.91 -20.01
C VAL A 300 28.39 -3.48 -20.08
N ARG A 301 29.29 -4.39 -20.47
CA ARG A 301 30.73 -4.09 -20.67
C ARG A 301 30.96 -3.14 -21.84
N GLN A 302 30.16 -3.26 -22.91
CA GLN A 302 30.25 -2.35 -24.06
C GLN A 302 29.78 -0.94 -23.71
N GLN A 303 28.74 -0.80 -22.87
CA GLN A 303 28.27 0.49 -22.38
C GLN A 303 29.28 1.17 -21.46
N LEU A 304 29.96 0.40 -20.60
CA LEU A 304 31.03 0.90 -19.72
C LEU A 304 32.27 1.38 -20.51
N ILE A 305 32.67 0.66 -21.56
CA ILE A 305 33.80 1.07 -22.43
C ILE A 305 33.44 2.34 -23.21
N ALA A 306 32.19 2.46 -23.69
CA ALA A 306 31.72 3.64 -24.42
C ALA A 306 31.62 4.89 -23.54
N ALA A 307 31.24 4.75 -22.26
CA ALA A 307 31.14 5.87 -21.33
C ALA A 307 32.51 6.45 -20.93
N VAL A 308 33.57 5.63 -20.96
CA VAL A 308 34.93 6.04 -20.55
C VAL A 308 35.74 6.64 -21.71
N ASN A 309 35.38 6.37 -22.98
CA ASN A 309 36.06 6.90 -24.16
C ASN A 309 35.11 7.73 -25.06
N PRO A 310 34.75 8.97 -24.69
CA PRO A 310 33.84 9.79 -25.49
C PRO A 310 34.45 10.36 -26.80
N ALA A 311 35.71 10.03 -27.13
CA ALA A 311 36.46 10.72 -28.19
C ALA A 311 36.38 10.09 -29.60
N SER A 312 35.55 9.07 -29.84
CA SER A 312 35.51 8.40 -31.15
C SER A 312 34.10 8.08 -31.65
N SER A 313 33.34 9.10 -32.02
CA SER A 313 32.28 8.95 -33.02
C SER A 313 31.92 10.29 -33.67
N SER A 314 32.62 10.63 -34.75
CA SER A 314 32.19 11.62 -35.72
C SER A 314 31.59 10.90 -36.93
N SER A 315 30.31 11.18 -37.24
CA SER A 315 29.79 11.51 -38.58
C SER A 315 28.32 11.13 -38.77
N SER A 316 27.54 12.11 -39.27
CA SER A 316 26.43 11.99 -40.27
C SER A 316 25.12 11.33 -39.80
N THR A 317 23.90 11.88 -39.93
CA THR A 317 23.33 12.99 -40.75
C THR A 317 21.91 13.35 -40.28
N ASN A 318 21.61 14.66 -40.33
CA ASN A 318 20.35 15.39 -40.58
C ASN A 318 18.98 14.67 -40.71
N GLY A 319 17.94 15.27 -40.08
CA GLY A 319 16.59 15.36 -40.67
C GLY A 319 15.37 15.28 -39.73
N SER A 320 14.94 16.42 -39.16
CA SER A 320 13.62 16.67 -38.54
C SER A 320 12.50 16.88 -39.61
N PRO A 321 11.20 17.14 -39.28
CA PRO A 321 10.37 16.82 -38.10
C PRO A 321 8.95 16.26 -38.43
N ALA A 322 8.28 15.77 -37.39
CA ALA A 322 6.84 15.86 -37.06
C ALA A 322 5.77 15.84 -38.18
N ALA A 323 4.99 14.74 -38.20
CA ALA A 323 3.64 14.71 -38.76
C ALA A 323 2.62 14.43 -37.65
N SER A 324 1.74 15.41 -37.45
CA SER A 324 0.55 15.39 -36.60
C SER A 324 -0.50 14.41 -37.13
N LEU A 325 -0.91 13.45 -36.29
CA LEU A 325 -2.08 12.61 -36.55
C LEU A 325 -3.30 13.19 -35.83
N SER A 326 -4.08 13.96 -36.57
CA SER A 326 -5.46 14.35 -36.25
C SER A 326 -6.40 13.19 -36.61
N GLY A 327 -6.79 12.41 -35.60
CA GLY A 327 -7.83 11.40 -35.73
C GLY A 327 -9.19 11.95 -35.33
N SER A 328 -10.05 12.21 -36.34
CA SER A 328 -11.44 12.60 -36.18
C SER A 328 -12.25 11.57 -35.38
N GLY A 329 -12.73 11.97 -34.21
CA GLY A 329 -13.68 11.20 -33.40
C GLY A 329 -15.11 11.42 -33.88
N SER A 330 -15.72 10.34 -34.37
CA SER A 330 -17.13 10.20 -34.72
C SER A 330 -18.03 10.44 -33.50
N ARG A 331 -19.04 11.29 -33.67
CA ARG A 331 -20.10 11.56 -32.68
C ARG A 331 -21.11 10.42 -32.71
N PHE A 332 -21.06 9.51 -31.74
CA PHE A 332 -22.20 8.66 -31.41
C PHE A 332 -23.01 9.31 -30.28
N ASN A 333 -24.22 9.71 -30.64
CA ASN A 333 -25.26 10.20 -29.77
C ASN A 333 -26.01 8.96 -29.22
N SER A 334 -25.91 8.68 -27.92
CA SER A 334 -26.71 7.64 -27.27
C SER A 334 -27.31 8.16 -25.96
N SER A 335 -28.60 8.46 -26.10
CA SER A 335 -29.69 8.57 -25.13
C SER A 335 -29.49 7.92 -23.75
N SER A 336 -29.75 8.74 -22.72
CA SER A 336 -30.53 8.46 -21.50
C SER A 336 -30.57 7.01 -20.99
N GLY A 337 -29.64 6.69 -20.09
CA GLY A 337 -29.78 5.63 -19.09
C GLY A 337 -29.22 6.14 -17.77
N SER A 338 -30.11 6.41 -16.81
CA SER A 338 -29.78 6.85 -15.45
C SER A 338 -29.08 5.73 -14.68
N GLY A 339 -27.76 5.63 -14.84
CA GLY A 339 -26.90 4.79 -14.02
C GLY A 339 -25.79 5.65 -13.42
N SER A 340 -25.76 5.73 -12.09
CA SER A 340 -24.78 6.43 -11.27
C SER A 340 -23.37 5.80 -11.35
N GLY A 341 -22.80 5.73 -12.56
CA GLY A 341 -21.45 5.21 -12.82
C GLY A 341 -20.45 6.28 -13.23
N SER A 342 -20.85 7.57 -13.22
CA SER A 342 -20.01 8.69 -13.66
C SER A 342 -19.13 9.30 -12.56
N SER A 343 -19.32 8.92 -11.29
CA SER A 343 -18.63 9.58 -10.17
C SER A 343 -17.13 9.28 -10.13
N LEU A 344 -16.72 8.00 -10.19
CA LEU A 344 -15.30 7.63 -10.04
C LEU A 344 -14.41 7.99 -11.23
N LYS A 345 -14.91 7.91 -12.48
CA LYS A 345 -14.16 8.37 -13.66
C LYS A 345 -13.97 9.88 -13.66
N HIS A 346 -14.98 10.63 -13.21
CA HIS A 346 -14.86 12.07 -13.03
C HIS A 346 -13.87 12.41 -11.91
N MET A 347 -13.91 11.69 -10.79
CA MET A 347 -12.97 11.89 -9.68
C MET A 347 -11.54 11.48 -10.03
N PHE A 348 -11.28 10.37 -10.72
CA PHE A 348 -9.93 10.05 -11.20
C PHE A 348 -9.46 11.03 -12.28
N GLY A 349 -10.38 11.50 -13.14
CA GLY A 349 -10.09 12.57 -14.10
C GLY A 349 -9.70 13.87 -13.40
N GLU A 350 -10.43 14.28 -12.37
CA GLU A 350 -10.14 15.48 -11.57
C GLU A 350 -8.91 15.32 -10.67
N PHE A 351 -8.73 14.15 -10.04
CA PHE A 351 -7.55 13.82 -9.25
C PHE A 351 -6.31 13.83 -10.14
N ALA A 352 -6.33 13.10 -11.26
CA ALA A 352 -5.25 13.13 -12.23
C ALA A 352 -5.03 14.57 -12.75
N ALA A 353 -6.07 15.30 -13.16
CA ALA A 353 -5.91 16.67 -13.65
C ALA A 353 -5.39 17.66 -12.60
N LYS A 354 -5.72 17.47 -11.32
CA LYS A 354 -5.28 18.31 -10.20
C LYS A 354 -3.84 18.02 -9.78
N TYR A 355 -3.44 16.74 -9.83
CA TYR A 355 -2.09 16.31 -9.43
C TYR A 355 -1.10 16.25 -10.60
N GLN A 356 -1.55 16.16 -11.85
CA GLN A 356 -0.69 16.17 -13.04
C GLN A 356 0.22 17.41 -13.11
N PRO A 357 -0.27 18.66 -12.92
CA PRO A 357 0.62 19.82 -12.92
C PRO A 357 1.58 19.82 -11.72
N GLN A 358 1.23 19.18 -10.59
CA GLN A 358 2.13 19.01 -9.45
C GLN A 358 3.21 17.97 -9.73
N LEU A 359 2.87 16.86 -10.39
CA LEU A 359 3.80 15.85 -10.87
C LEU A 359 4.71 16.40 -11.97
N ASP A 360 4.16 17.17 -12.91
CA ASP A 360 4.92 17.84 -13.97
C ASP A 360 5.84 18.93 -13.39
N ASN A 361 5.40 19.66 -12.35
CA ASN A 361 6.23 20.63 -11.64
C ASN A 361 7.29 19.95 -10.77
N ALA A 362 6.98 18.82 -10.12
CA ALA A 362 7.94 17.99 -9.41
C ALA A 362 8.92 17.29 -10.36
N ALA A 363 8.53 17.03 -11.61
CA ALA A 363 9.44 16.52 -12.63
C ALA A 363 10.33 17.62 -13.23
N LYS A 364 9.82 18.86 -13.35
CA LYS A 364 10.56 20.03 -13.84
C LYS A 364 11.50 20.64 -12.79
N ALA A 365 11.11 20.54 -11.53
CA ALA A 365 11.90 20.89 -10.36
C ALA A 365 11.77 19.72 -9.39
N PRO A 366 12.51 18.61 -9.59
CA PRO A 366 12.63 17.63 -8.53
C PRO A 366 12.94 18.41 -7.28
N VAL A 367 12.19 18.15 -6.19
CA VAL A 367 12.65 18.54 -4.87
C VAL A 367 13.94 17.76 -4.68
N THR A 368 15.03 18.32 -5.21
CA THR A 368 16.38 17.99 -4.84
C THR A 368 16.45 18.50 -3.41
N HIS A 369 15.90 17.69 -2.50
CA HIS A 369 16.66 17.43 -1.31
C HIS A 369 18.06 17.14 -1.81
N ASP A 370 18.97 18.06 -1.53
CA ASP A 370 20.37 17.93 -1.87
C ASP A 370 20.94 16.83 -0.94
N TYR A 371 20.46 15.60 -1.13
CA TYR A 371 20.88 14.40 -0.42
C TYR A 371 22.34 14.07 -0.73
N ALA A 372 22.93 14.77 -1.70
CA ALA A 372 24.28 14.56 -2.18
C ALA A 372 25.35 15.10 -1.23
N THR A 373 25.03 16.04 -0.33
CA THR A 373 26.03 16.63 0.56
C THR A 373 25.58 16.62 2.02
N LEU A 374 26.26 15.78 2.81
CA LEU A 374 26.22 15.90 4.27
C LEU A 374 26.64 17.33 4.64
N PRO A 375 25.96 18.00 5.60
CA PRO A 375 26.45 19.26 6.12
C PRO A 375 27.94 19.12 6.51
N CYS A 376 28.79 20.08 6.16
CA CYS A 376 30.25 20.01 6.39
C CYS A 376 30.62 19.57 7.83
N ARG A 377 29.84 19.99 8.85
CA ARG A 377 30.03 19.54 10.24
C ARG A 377 29.83 18.03 10.48
N LEU A 378 29.05 17.34 9.66
CA LEU A 378 28.81 15.89 9.75
C LEU A 378 29.74 15.10 8.84
N GLU A 379 30.21 15.72 7.75
CA GLU A 379 31.22 15.16 6.87
C GLU A 379 32.61 15.16 7.53
N HIS A 380 32.92 16.20 8.30
CA HIS A 380 34.18 16.41 9.01
C HIS A 380 33.95 16.36 10.53
N PRO A 381 33.96 15.19 11.19
CA PRO A 381 33.79 15.07 12.64
C PRO A 381 34.87 15.85 13.42
N GLU A 382 36.04 16.07 12.84
CA GLU A 382 37.12 16.92 13.35
C GLU A 382 36.73 18.41 13.49
N ALA A 383 35.71 18.86 12.75
CA ALA A 383 35.19 20.22 12.87
C ALA A 383 34.41 20.45 14.18
N TRP A 384 34.09 19.40 14.94
CA TRP A 384 33.47 19.53 16.25
C TRP A 384 34.52 19.91 17.29
N GLU A 385 34.55 21.17 17.70
CA GLU A 385 35.41 21.63 18.81
C GLU A 385 34.91 21.11 20.17
N LEU A 386 35.19 19.85 20.49
CA LEU A 386 34.84 19.28 21.79
C LEU A 386 35.75 19.84 22.90
N ARG A 387 35.23 20.80 23.67
CA ARG A 387 35.94 21.36 24.83
C ARG A 387 35.67 20.54 26.08
N GLN A 388 36.42 19.46 26.24
CA GLN A 388 36.33 18.63 27.44
C GLN A 388 36.78 19.40 28.67
N LYS A 389 35.95 19.39 29.71
CA LYS A 389 36.32 19.96 31.01
C LYS A 389 37.41 19.08 31.62
N LYS A 390 38.64 19.59 31.72
CA LYS A 390 39.72 18.89 32.42
C LYS A 390 39.33 18.67 33.87
N GLN A 391 39.45 17.45 34.34
CA GLN A 391 39.15 17.08 35.72
C GLN A 391 40.30 16.33 36.35
N HIS A 392 40.31 16.35 37.68
CA HIS A 392 41.29 15.63 38.46
C HIS A 392 40.96 14.12 38.46
N PRO A 393 41.90 13.21 38.18
CA PRO A 393 41.65 11.78 38.07
C PRO A 393 41.00 11.15 39.32
N CYS A 394 41.31 11.68 40.51
CA CYS A 394 40.73 11.18 41.77
C CYS A 394 39.31 11.69 42.08
N TYR A 395 38.76 12.62 41.28
CA TYR A 395 37.47 13.26 41.52
C TYR A 395 36.56 13.23 40.28
N THR A 396 36.58 12.13 39.53
CA THR A 396 35.69 11.90 38.39
C THR A 396 34.34 11.38 38.88
N THR A 397 33.23 11.96 38.39
CA THR A 397 31.88 11.44 38.59
C THR A 397 31.39 10.79 37.29
N SER A 398 30.47 9.82 37.38
CA SER A 398 29.89 9.16 36.20
C SER A 398 29.14 10.13 35.28
N SER A 399 28.64 11.24 35.81
CA SER A 399 28.04 12.31 35.00
C SER A 399 29.05 12.97 34.05
N ASN A 400 30.36 12.85 34.31
CA ASN A 400 31.39 13.44 33.46
C ASN A 400 31.72 12.58 32.24
N ASP A 401 31.26 11.33 32.20
CA ASP A 401 31.45 10.45 31.04
C ASP A 401 30.59 10.94 29.85
N TYR A 402 29.48 11.63 30.12
CA TYR A 402 28.64 12.23 29.09
C TYR A 402 29.37 13.40 28.40
N GLY A 403 29.63 13.24 27.10
CA GLY A 403 30.36 14.24 26.30
C GLY A 403 31.88 14.19 26.45
N ALA A 404 32.44 13.19 27.15
CA ALA A 404 33.88 12.98 27.24
C ALA A 404 34.48 12.23 26.03
N LYS A 405 33.65 11.71 25.12
CA LYS A 405 34.13 11.03 23.90
C LYS A 405 34.07 11.99 22.71
N HIS A 406 35.17 12.10 21.96
CA HIS A 406 35.18 12.83 20.69
C HIS A 406 34.39 12.05 19.62
N PRO A 407 33.49 12.70 18.85
CA PRO A 407 32.82 12.04 17.74
C PRO A 407 33.84 11.57 16.71
N THR A 408 33.64 10.38 16.18
CA THR A 408 34.43 9.80 15.09
C THR A 408 33.58 9.67 13.83
N GLY A 409 34.20 9.43 12.66
CA GLY A 409 33.47 9.23 11.41
C GLY A 409 32.48 8.06 11.46
N PHE A 410 32.73 7.05 12.30
CA PHE A 410 31.81 5.94 12.54
C PHE A 410 30.58 6.33 13.36
N ASP A 411 30.66 7.41 14.15
CA ASP A 411 29.53 7.93 14.91
C ASP A 411 28.66 8.89 14.05
N MET A 412 29.13 9.31 12.87
CA MET A 412 28.39 10.21 11.96
C MET A 412 27.41 9.43 11.07
N PRO A 413 26.20 9.97 10.82
CA PRO A 413 25.24 9.31 9.96
C PRO A 413 25.69 9.37 8.49
N LEU A 414 25.40 8.31 7.73
CA LEU A 414 25.69 8.26 6.29
C LEU A 414 24.79 9.21 5.47
N LEU A 415 23.63 9.56 6.01
CA LEU A 415 22.63 10.42 5.39
C LEU A 415 22.02 11.35 6.44
N TRP A 416 21.80 12.62 6.08
CA TRP A 416 21.11 13.59 6.91
C TRP A 416 19.81 14.02 6.20
N THR A 417 18.68 13.93 6.90
CA THR A 417 17.33 14.20 6.36
C THR A 417 16.57 15.24 7.18
N GLY A 418 17.25 16.21 7.76
CA GLY A 418 16.53 17.25 8.48
C GLY A 418 15.79 18.20 7.55
N ILE A 419 14.77 18.81 8.12
CA ILE A 419 13.81 19.62 7.40
C ILE A 419 14.22 21.08 7.54
N HIS A 420 14.47 21.74 6.41
CA HIS A 420 14.72 23.17 6.42
C HIS A 420 13.42 23.93 6.68
N GLY A 421 13.27 24.48 7.88
CA GLY A 421 12.17 25.39 8.22
C GLY A 421 12.24 26.76 7.52
N LYS A 422 13.00 26.92 6.42
CA LYS A 422 13.12 28.21 5.71
C LYS A 422 11.76 28.71 5.24
N PHE A 423 10.93 27.82 4.69
CA PHE A 423 9.57 28.17 4.28
C PHE A 423 8.70 28.54 5.49
N THR A 424 8.65 27.70 6.52
CA THR A 424 7.83 27.94 7.72
C THR A 424 8.26 29.20 8.47
N ASN A 425 9.55 29.55 8.47
CA ASN A 425 10.08 30.76 9.10
C ASN A 425 9.72 32.05 8.35
N THR A 426 9.29 31.98 7.09
CA THR A 426 8.74 33.16 6.38
C THR A 426 7.31 33.48 6.79
N PHE A 427 6.60 32.54 7.41
CA PHE A 427 5.34 32.85 8.06
C PHE A 427 5.66 33.56 9.38
N ASN A 428 5.06 34.73 9.60
CA ASN A 428 5.31 35.60 10.75
C ASN A 428 4.94 35.01 12.12
N GLY A 429 4.84 33.69 12.28
CA GLY A 429 4.66 32.95 13.55
C GLY A 429 3.42 33.32 14.37
N GLY A 430 2.63 34.29 13.91
CA GLY A 430 1.47 34.82 14.61
C GLY A 430 0.21 34.05 14.24
N CYS A 431 -0.74 34.02 15.18
CA CYS A 431 -2.09 33.59 14.88
C CYS A 431 -2.62 34.41 13.71
N TYR A 432 -2.97 33.73 12.62
CA TYR A 432 -3.59 34.38 11.47
C TYR A 432 -4.83 35.15 11.94
N ARG A 433 -4.83 36.47 11.78
CA ARG A 433 -5.99 37.32 12.05
C ARG A 433 -6.52 37.82 10.71
N SER A 434 -7.75 37.45 10.39
CA SER A 434 -8.47 38.08 9.28
C SER A 434 -8.93 39.47 9.72
N MET A 435 -8.25 40.53 9.26
CA MET A 435 -8.71 41.92 9.43
C MET A 435 -9.31 42.50 8.14
N GLY A 436 -9.72 41.64 7.20
CA GLY A 436 -10.37 42.05 5.97
C GLY A 436 -11.86 42.35 6.18
N LEU A 437 -12.36 43.43 5.60
CA LEU A 437 -13.79 43.63 5.41
C LEU A 437 -14.30 42.70 4.30
N LYS A 438 -15.50 42.13 4.46
CA LYS A 438 -16.15 41.36 3.40
C LYS A 438 -16.56 42.32 2.27
N THR A 439 -15.74 42.40 1.22
CA THR A 439 -15.98 43.22 0.03
C THR A 439 -16.49 42.40 -1.17
N SER A 440 -16.81 41.12 -0.96
CA SER A 440 -17.41 40.31 -2.00
C SER A 440 -18.80 40.86 -2.34
N VAL A 441 -18.99 41.29 -3.59
CA VAL A 441 -20.31 41.55 -4.14
C VAL A 441 -21.03 40.21 -4.26
N GLU A 442 -22.18 40.07 -3.61
CA GLU A 442 -23.00 38.87 -3.73
C GLU A 442 -23.55 38.80 -5.14
N ARG A 443 -23.04 37.85 -5.93
CA ARG A 443 -23.51 37.61 -7.30
C ARG A 443 -24.46 36.43 -7.32
N SER A 444 -25.63 36.63 -7.88
CA SER A 444 -26.60 35.55 -8.03
C SER A 444 -26.14 34.59 -9.13
N ARG A 445 -26.03 33.30 -8.81
CA ARG A 445 -25.74 32.27 -9.82
C ARG A 445 -26.88 32.06 -10.81
N VAL A 446 -28.10 32.53 -10.47
CA VAL A 446 -29.32 32.26 -11.23
C VAL A 446 -29.79 33.49 -11.98
N HIS A 447 -29.63 34.69 -11.42
CA HIS A 447 -30.16 35.93 -11.99
C HIS A 447 -29.06 36.98 -12.13
N ARG A 448 -28.36 36.97 -13.28
CA ARG A 448 -27.30 37.95 -13.59
C ARG A 448 -27.79 39.40 -13.59
N GLU A 449 -29.09 39.63 -13.79
CA GLU A 449 -29.69 40.97 -13.82
C GLU A 449 -29.66 41.66 -12.45
N LEU A 450 -29.65 40.89 -11.35
CA LEU A 450 -29.57 41.42 -9.99
C LEU A 450 -28.16 41.88 -9.59
N ASP A 451 -27.14 41.53 -10.37
CA ASP A 451 -25.74 41.88 -10.09
C ASP A 451 -25.39 43.32 -10.51
N TYR A 452 -26.30 44.03 -11.20
CA TYR A 452 -26.09 45.38 -11.75
C TYR A 452 -26.85 46.51 -11.04
N LEU A 453 -27.59 46.20 -9.97
CA LEU A 453 -28.21 47.18 -9.06
C LEU A 453 -27.22 47.57 -7.96
#